data_AF-A0A108T7G9-F1
#
_entry.id   AF-A0A108T7G9-F1
#
_cell.length_a   1.000
_cell.length_b   1.000
_cell.length_c   1.000
_cell.angle_alpha   90.00
_cell.angle_beta   90.00
_cell.angle_gamma   90.00
#
_symmetry.space_group_name_H-M   'P 1'
#
loop_
_entity.id
_entity.type
_entity.pdbx_description
1 polymer ?
#
loop_
_entity_poly.entity_id
_entity_poly.type
_entity_poly.pdbx_seq_one_letter_code
_entity_poly.pdbx_strand_id
1 'polypeptide(L)'
;MKYMVLAGQSLADIALRVYGNADGAIILAEENGLEVTDVLESGLMLEYAPEKVMNKGIVQYYAAQDVRPATALVGRVFDDTFDLSFN
;
A
#
# COMPACT_ATOMS: atom_id res chain seq x y z
N MET A 1 1.13 -1.26 -16.26
CA MET A 1 -0.30 -0.93 -16.04
C MET A 1 -0.34 0.13 -14.96
N LYS A 2 -1.35 0.99 -14.94
CA LYS A 2 -1.40 2.10 -13.99
C LYS A 2 -2.40 1.88 -12.86
N TYR A 3 -2.05 2.33 -11.66
CA TYR A 3 -2.94 2.40 -10.49
C TYR A 3 -2.89 3.81 -9.89
N MET A 4 -4.06 4.40 -9.63
CA MET A 4 -4.17 5.71 -8.99
C MET A 4 -4.24 5.54 -7.47
N VAL A 5 -3.30 6.15 -6.75
CA VAL A 5 -3.29 6.16 -5.29
C VAL A 5 -4.52 6.89 -4.75
N LEU A 6 -5.25 6.22 -3.86
CA LEU A 6 -6.37 6.81 -3.13
C LEU A 6 -5.90 7.35 -1.77
N ALA A 7 -6.71 8.22 -1.17
CA ALA A 7 -6.40 8.78 0.14
C ALA A 7 -6.21 7.67 1.20
N GLY A 8 -5.11 7.76 1.95
CA GLY A 8 -4.78 6.84 3.04
C GLY A 8 -4.19 5.49 2.62
N GLN A 9 -3.87 5.27 1.34
CA GLN A 9 -3.25 4.02 0.91
C GLN A 9 -1.74 4.00 1.14
N SER A 10 -1.24 2.88 1.65
CA SER A 10 0.17 2.53 1.65
C SER A 10 0.54 1.73 0.40
N LEU A 11 1.84 1.58 0.12
CA LEU A 11 2.31 0.67 -0.94
C LEU A 11 1.85 -0.78 -0.72
N ALA A 12 1.76 -1.23 0.55
CA ALA A 12 1.24 -2.56 0.90
C ALA A 12 -0.25 -2.73 0.56
N ASP A 13 -1.06 -1.70 0.81
CA ASP A 13 -2.48 -1.69 0.43
C ASP A 13 -2.67 -1.85 -1.07
N ILE A 14 -1.86 -1.13 -1.85
CA ILE A 14 -1.91 -1.16 -3.31
C ILE A 14 -1.38 -2.50 -3.83
N ALA A 15 -0.29 -3.02 -3.26
CA ALA A 15 0.28 -4.31 -3.62
C ALA A 15 -0.70 -5.47 -3.41
N LEU A 16 -1.54 -5.45 -2.35
CA LEU A 16 -2.62 -6.41 -2.19
C LEU A 16 -3.62 -6.38 -3.35
N ARG A 17 -3.94 -5.18 -3.86
CA ARG A 17 -4.88 -5.02 -4.99
C ARG A 17 -4.28 -5.39 -6.34
N VAL A 18 -3.00 -5.10 -6.58
CA VAL A 18 -2.39 -5.28 -7.92
C VAL A 18 -1.57 -6.56 -8.04
N TYR A 19 -0.99 -7.05 -6.95
CA TYR A 19 -0.16 -8.26 -6.91
C TYR A 19 -0.77 -9.40 -6.09
N GLY A 20 -1.76 -9.11 -5.24
CA GLY A 20 -2.39 -10.12 -4.39
C GLY A 20 -1.54 -10.50 -3.17
N ASN A 21 -0.49 -9.73 -2.88
CA ASN A 21 0.40 -9.92 -1.74
C ASN A 21 0.97 -8.56 -1.31
N ALA A 22 0.99 -8.30 0.00
CA ALA A 22 1.59 -7.11 0.58
C ALA A 22 3.12 -7.03 0.34
N ASP A 23 3.82 -8.17 0.25
CA ASP A 23 5.26 -8.21 -0.06
C ASP A 23 5.58 -7.57 -1.43
N GLY A 24 4.59 -7.52 -2.32
CA GLY A 24 4.69 -6.83 -3.61
C GLY A 24 4.92 -5.31 -3.47
N ALA A 25 4.82 -4.74 -2.27
CA ALA A 25 5.14 -3.34 -2.00
C ALA A 25 6.60 -3.00 -2.36
N ILE A 26 7.54 -3.93 -2.15
CA ILE A 26 8.96 -3.73 -2.49
C ILE A 26 9.12 -3.59 -4.00
N ILE A 27 8.46 -4.47 -4.76
CA ILE A 27 8.46 -4.43 -6.23
C ILE A 27 7.82 -3.13 -6.73
N LEU A 28 6.68 -2.78 -6.15
CA LEU A 28 5.94 -1.58 -6.54
C LEU A 28 6.75 -0.30 -6.25
N ALA A 29 7.48 -0.27 -5.13
CA ALA A 29 8.37 0.83 -4.78
C ALA A 29 9.52 0.97 -5.79
N GLU A 30 10.22 -0.13 -6.07
CA GLU A 30 11.35 -0.18 -7.00
C GLU A 30 10.93 0.27 -8.42
N GLU A 31 9.80 -0.21 -8.92
CA GLU A 31 9.28 0.15 -10.25
C GLU A 31 8.91 1.62 -10.40
N ASN A 32 8.64 2.32 -9.29
CA ASN A 32 8.22 3.72 -9.28
C ASN A 32 9.29 4.66 -8.70
N GLY A 33 10.48 4.15 -8.36
CA GLY A 33 11.55 4.95 -7.76
C GLY A 33 11.18 5.52 -6.39
N LEU A 34 10.38 4.78 -5.62
CA LEU A 34 9.94 5.14 -4.27
C LEU A 34 10.66 4.29 -3.23
N GLU A 35 10.70 4.75 -1.98
CA GLU A 35 11.02 3.92 -0.83
C GLU A 35 9.75 3.18 -0.34
N VAL A 36 9.91 1.97 0.20
CA VAL A 36 8.77 1.16 0.67
C VAL A 36 7.99 1.82 1.81
N THR A 37 8.63 2.74 2.53
CA THR A 37 8.07 3.51 3.64
C THR A 37 7.54 4.88 3.23
N ASP A 38 7.59 5.24 1.95
CA ASP A 38 7.11 6.54 1.49
C ASP A 38 5.61 6.71 1.74
N VAL A 39 5.25 7.90 2.19
CA VAL A 39 3.85 8.33 2.31
C VAL A 39 3.38 8.76 0.92
N LEU A 40 2.33 8.11 0.42
CA LEU A 40 1.82 8.36 -0.92
C LEU A 40 0.78 9.49 -0.93
N GLU A 41 0.93 10.42 -1.87
CA GLU A 41 -0.08 11.44 -2.14
C GLU A 41 -1.24 10.87 -2.97
N SER A 42 -2.48 11.23 -2.61
CA SER A 42 -3.64 10.82 -3.40
C SER A 42 -3.61 11.45 -4.80
N GLY A 43 -3.93 10.65 -5.81
CA GLY A 43 -3.87 11.05 -7.22
C GLY A 43 -2.55 10.72 -7.90
N LEU A 44 -1.51 10.31 -7.15
CA LEU A 44 -0.28 9.77 -7.73
C LEU A 44 -0.60 8.53 -8.59
N MET A 45 0.05 8.43 -9.75
CA MET A 45 -0.11 7.30 -10.66
C MET A 45 1.10 6.39 -10.55
N LEU A 46 0.89 5.17 -10.06
CA LEU A 46 1.91 4.13 -9.97
C LEU A 46 1.85 3.20 -11.18
N GLU A 47 3.00 2.84 -11.72
CA GLU A 47 3.15 1.76 -12.67
C GLU A 47 3.33 0.43 -11.94
N TYR A 48 2.71 -0.63 -12.45
CA TYR A 48 2.88 -2.00 -11.95
C TYR A 48 2.88 -3.00 -13.11
N ALA A 49 3.53 -4.13 -12.92
CA ALA A 49 3.75 -5.18 -13.90
C ALA A 49 2.77 -6.38 -13.70
N PRO A 50 1.69 -6.53 -14.48
CA PRO A 50 0.69 -7.59 -14.27
C PRO A 50 1.26 -9.02 -14.31
N GLU A 51 2.39 -9.23 -14.98
CA GLU A 51 3.13 -10.47 -15.03
C GLU A 51 3.73 -10.87 -13.67
N LYS A 52 3.91 -9.91 -12.75
CA LYS A 52 4.42 -10.12 -11.38
C LYS A 52 3.32 -10.40 -10.35
N VAL A 53 2.06 -10.62 -10.78
CA VAL A 53 0.97 -11.01 -9.88
C VAL A 53 1.30 -12.32 -9.17
N MET A 54 1.32 -12.27 -7.83
CA MET A 54 1.66 -13.40 -6.97
C MET A 54 0.43 -14.24 -6.64
N ASN A 55 -0.73 -13.60 -6.42
CA ASN A 55 -1.97 -14.30 -6.11
C ASN A 55 -3.18 -13.68 -6.82
N LYS A 56 -3.58 -14.30 -7.93
CA LYS A 56 -4.74 -13.87 -8.73
C LYS A 56 -6.07 -13.92 -7.97
N GLY A 57 -6.23 -14.88 -7.05
CA GLY A 57 -7.45 -15.02 -6.25
C GLY A 57 -7.66 -13.83 -5.30
N ILE A 58 -6.57 -13.35 -4.68
CA ILE A 58 -6.62 -12.16 -3.81
C ILE A 58 -6.89 -10.90 -4.64
N VAL A 59 -6.21 -10.71 -5.78
CA VAL A 59 -6.49 -9.59 -6.70
C VAL A 59 -7.97 -9.58 -7.10
N GLN A 60 -8.52 -10.73 -7.48
CA GLN A 60 -9.92 -10.89 -7.85
C GLN A 60 -10.86 -10.61 -6.68
N TYR A 61 -10.54 -11.09 -5.47
CA TYR A 61 -11.35 -10.84 -4.27
C TYR A 61 -11.47 -9.34 -3.98
N TYR A 62 -10.34 -8.62 -3.90
CA TYR A 62 -10.34 -7.18 -3.64
C TYR A 62 -11.04 -6.38 -4.76
N ALA A 63 -10.90 -6.81 -6.01
CA ALA A 63 -11.59 -6.18 -7.14
C ALA A 63 -13.11 -6.43 -7.12
N ALA A 64 -13.54 -7.68 -6.89
CA ALA A 64 -14.94 -8.07 -6.90
C ALA A 64 -15.74 -7.47 -5.73
N GLN A 65 -15.10 -7.29 -4.59
CA GLN A 65 -15.72 -6.69 -3.40
C GLN A 65 -15.52 -5.16 -3.30
N ASP A 66 -14.84 -4.55 -4.29
CA ASP A 66 -14.41 -3.13 -4.29
C ASP A 66 -13.71 -2.69 -2.99
N VAL A 67 -13.00 -3.60 -2.33
CA VAL A 67 -12.30 -3.30 -1.06
C VAL A 67 -11.02 -2.54 -1.36
N ARG A 68 -10.89 -1.33 -0.82
CA ARG A 68 -9.73 -0.45 -0.99
C ARG A 68 -9.09 -0.20 0.38
N PRO A 69 -8.11 -1.04 0.79
CA PRO A 69 -7.41 -0.81 2.05
C PRO A 69 -6.76 0.58 2.06
N ALA A 70 -6.79 1.21 3.22
CA ALA A 70 -6.25 2.54 3.47
C ALA A 70 -5.60 2.53 4.87
N THR A 71 -4.51 1.78 4.99
CA THR A 71 -3.82 1.53 6.26
C THR A 71 -2.57 2.38 6.43
N ALA A 72 -2.28 3.30 5.51
CA ALA A 72 -1.21 4.27 5.71
C ALA A 72 -1.48 5.07 6.98
N LEU A 73 -0.52 5.04 7.90
CA LEU A 73 -0.58 5.81 9.12
C LEU A 73 -0.16 7.25 8.80
N VAL A 74 -1.10 8.18 8.96
CA VAL A 74 -0.81 9.62 8.90
C VAL A 74 -0.82 10.14 10.33
N GLY A 75 0.38 10.21 10.94
CA GLY A 75 0.57 10.67 12.31
C GLY A 75 1.24 9.64 13.21
N ARG A 76 1.83 10.11 14.31
CA ARG A 76 2.44 9.24 15.32
C ARG A 76 1.33 8.67 16.22
N VAL A 77 1.18 7.34 16.24
CA VAL A 77 0.29 6.64 17.21
C VAL A 77 0.78 6.82 18.64
N PHE A 78 2.10 7.04 18.80
CA PHE A 78 2.76 7.45 20.02
C PHE A 78 3.31 8.85 19.80
N ASP A 79 2.55 9.88 20.17
CA ASP A 79 3.05 11.24 20.18
C ASP A 79 3.95 11.48 21.39
N ASP A 80 4.45 12.71 21.56
CA ASP A 80 5.34 13.06 22.67
C ASP A 80 4.63 13.03 24.04
N THR A 81 3.33 12.69 24.09
CA THR A 81 2.55 12.46 25.32
C THR A 81 2.49 11.01 25.74
N PHE A 82 2.99 10.08 24.92
CA PHE A 82 3.17 8.69 25.34
C PHE A 82 4.26 8.64 26.41
N ASP A 83 3.86 8.75 27.67
CA ASP A 83 4.78 8.62 28.77
C ASP A 83 5.23 7.16 28.86
N LEU A 84 6.54 6.92 28.84
CA LEU A 84 7.11 5.58 28.98
C LEU A 84 7.00 5.09 30.43
N SER A 85 5.97 5.49 31.19
CA SER A 85 5.75 5.11 32.59
C SER A 85 5.13 3.71 32.68
N PHE A 86 5.75 2.75 32.00
CA PHE A 86 5.50 1.34 32.26
C PHE A 86 6.14 1.00 33.61
N ASN A 87 5.38 1.12 34.70
CA ASN A 87 5.71 0.55 36.00
C ASN A 87 5.55 -0.97 36.00
#